data_AF-A0A7W1S347-F1
#
_entry.id   AF-A0A7W1S347-F1
#
_cell.length_a   1.000
_cell.length_b   1.000
_cell.length_c   1.000
_cell.angle_alpha   90.00
_cell.angle_beta   90.00
_cell.angle_gamma   90.00
#
_symmetry.space_group_name_H-M   'P 1'
#
loop_
_entity.id
_entity.type
_entity.pdbx_description
1 polymer ?
#
loop_
_entity_poly.entity_id
_entity_poly.type
_entity_poly.pdbx_seq_one_letter_code
_entity_poly.pdbx_strand_id
1 'polypeptide(L)'
;MTDWYLIVGLGNPGKEYEDTRHNVGFRVADELARRYSLAFGKTERKAQAASGTIKDKKVILAKPQTFMNLSGEAVRSLVDFYKVELDHILVVADDLDIPLGTVRLRQSGGAGGQNGIKNIIQHLGTPDFNRLRFGIGRPPGKMQARDYVLGPFKGEDAILASQVIDRAADAVETWLTEGIDLAMTRHNGNIDEPKPTPAKAPREKKKQVELESDFDSLKNHLDVEGKLKWWPSKRSKQLIALDYLSSKFEAGKTYSESDVNYLLDQWHTFGDAALLRRELFDYGQLNRQQDGAEFWYTPSTKIY
;
A
#
# COMPACT_ATOMS: atom_id res chain seq x y z
N MET A 1 8.73 -18.37 -5.74
CA MET A 1 9.85 -17.46 -6.05
C MET A 1 9.65 -16.23 -5.20
N THR A 2 10.70 -15.68 -4.58
CA THR A 2 10.55 -14.47 -3.75
C THR A 2 10.64 -13.26 -4.67
N ASP A 3 9.52 -12.53 -4.80
CA ASP A 3 9.42 -11.36 -5.66
C ASP A 3 10.19 -10.17 -5.07
N TRP A 4 10.71 -9.31 -5.94
CA TRP A 4 11.41 -8.09 -5.53
C TRP A 4 10.41 -7.01 -5.13
N TYR A 5 10.71 -6.30 -4.04
CA TYR A 5 10.07 -5.03 -3.68
C TYR A 5 10.96 -3.86 -4.08
N LEU A 6 10.36 -2.81 -4.64
CA LEU A 6 11.04 -1.59 -5.04
C LEU A 6 10.54 -0.41 -4.21
N ILE A 7 11.43 0.15 -3.39
CA ILE A 7 11.17 1.38 -2.64
C ILE A 7 11.94 2.50 -3.31
N VAL A 8 11.21 3.46 -3.85
CA VAL A 8 11.78 4.61 -4.55
C VAL A 8 11.66 5.84 -3.67
N GLY A 9 12.79 6.38 -3.23
CA GLY A 9 12.84 7.71 -2.64
C GLY A 9 12.93 8.76 -3.74
N LEU A 10 12.01 9.72 -3.80
CA LEU A 10 12.12 10.85 -4.73
C LEU A 10 12.99 11.99 -4.17
N GLY A 11 13.67 12.69 -5.07
CA GLY A 11 14.58 13.79 -4.78
C GLY A 11 15.25 14.30 -6.05
N ASN A 12 16.03 15.38 -5.93
CA ASN A 12 16.95 15.85 -6.96
C ASN A 12 18.40 15.47 -6.61
N PRO A 13 19.21 15.07 -7.60
CA PRO A 13 20.64 14.82 -7.41
C PRO A 13 21.42 16.13 -7.34
N GLY A 14 22.50 16.15 -6.57
CA GLY A 14 23.35 17.33 -6.38
C GLY A 14 23.39 17.79 -4.93
N LYS A 15 24.54 18.30 -4.50
CA LYS A 15 24.78 18.71 -3.10
C LYS A 15 23.84 19.82 -2.65
N GLU A 16 23.47 20.70 -3.58
CA GLU A 16 22.55 21.81 -3.34
C GLU A 16 21.13 21.36 -2.96
N TYR A 17 20.75 20.10 -3.24
CA TYR A 17 19.42 19.57 -2.97
C TYR A 17 19.34 18.62 -1.76
N GLU A 18 20.47 18.15 -1.24
CA GLU A 18 20.55 17.10 -0.21
C GLU A 18 19.64 17.37 0.99
N ASP A 19 19.65 18.61 1.48
CA ASP A 19 18.90 19.01 2.68
C ASP A 19 17.51 19.59 2.38
N THR A 20 17.08 19.62 1.12
CA THR A 20 15.82 20.26 0.72
C THR A 20 14.60 19.41 1.09
N ARG A 21 13.45 20.06 1.27
CA ARG A 21 12.16 19.38 1.50
C ARG A 21 11.82 18.40 0.38
N HIS A 22 12.23 18.70 -0.85
CA HIS A 22 11.98 17.84 -2.01
C HIS A 22 12.78 16.53 -1.98
N ASN A 23 13.83 16.44 -1.16
CA ASN A 23 14.70 15.27 -1.04
C ASN A 23 14.35 14.37 0.16
N VAL A 24 13.21 14.58 0.83
CA VAL A 24 12.77 13.70 1.93
C VAL A 24 12.65 12.24 1.50
N GLY A 25 12.27 11.96 0.25
CA GLY A 25 12.22 10.60 -0.27
C GLY A 25 13.60 9.93 -0.27
N PHE A 26 14.65 10.63 -0.73
CA PHE A 26 16.03 10.14 -0.62
C PHE A 26 16.44 9.90 0.83
N ARG A 27 16.10 10.83 1.72
CA ARG A 27 16.44 10.71 3.15
C ARG A 27 15.78 9.51 3.83
N VAL A 28 14.54 9.18 3.44
CA VAL A 28 13.86 7.94 3.90
C VAL A 28 14.56 6.70 3.35
N ALA A 29 14.97 6.72 2.08
CA ALA A 29 15.74 5.61 1.49
C ALA A 29 17.12 5.44 2.16
N ASP A 30 17.79 6.54 2.52
CA ASP A 30 19.05 6.56 3.25
C ASP A 30 18.88 6.00 4.68
N GLU A 31 17.79 6.36 5.37
CA GLU A 31 17.51 5.81 6.70
C GLU A 31 17.24 4.30 6.65
N LEU A 32 16.46 3.82 5.67
CA LEU A 32 16.27 2.39 5.46
C LEU A 32 17.59 1.68 5.14
N ALA A 33 18.42 2.26 4.27
CA ALA A 33 19.72 1.69 3.94
C ALA A 33 20.61 1.58 5.19
N ARG A 34 20.63 2.63 6.03
CA ARG A 34 21.36 2.66 7.30
C ARG A 34 20.89 1.58 8.27
N ARG A 35 19.57 1.43 8.48
CA ARG A 35 18.99 0.42 9.40
C ARG A 35 19.37 -1.01 9.04
N TYR A 36 19.48 -1.30 7.75
CA TYR A 36 19.75 -2.64 7.23
C TYR A 36 21.18 -2.81 6.68
N SER A 37 22.07 -1.86 6.98
CA SER A 37 23.48 -1.88 6.53
C SER A 37 23.64 -2.09 5.02
N LEU A 38 22.73 -1.50 4.24
CA LEU A 38 22.78 -1.52 2.77
C LEU A 38 23.57 -0.31 2.28
N ALA A 39 24.32 -0.50 1.18
CA ALA A 39 25.10 0.56 0.58
C ALA A 39 24.56 0.88 -0.82
N PHE A 40 24.35 2.17 -1.10
CA PHE A 40 24.03 2.63 -2.45
C PHE A 40 25.26 2.50 -3.35
N GLY A 41 25.09 1.81 -4.48
CA GLY A 41 26.12 1.65 -5.49
C GLY A 41 26.30 2.86 -6.40
N LYS A 42 27.05 2.66 -7.48
CA LYS A 42 27.16 3.62 -8.57
C LYS A 42 25.79 3.84 -9.24
N THR A 43 25.67 4.97 -9.91
CA THR A 43 24.47 5.26 -10.70
C THR A 43 24.37 4.31 -11.88
N GLU A 44 23.32 3.50 -11.90
CA GLU A 44 22.96 2.61 -13.00
C GLU A 44 21.46 2.73 -13.27
N ARG A 45 21.03 2.53 -14.52
CA ARG A 45 19.59 2.68 -14.87
C ARG A 45 18.99 4.03 -14.40
N LYS A 46 19.81 5.08 -14.40
CA LYS A 46 19.48 6.43 -13.93
C LYS A 46 19.11 6.52 -12.44
N ALA A 47 19.54 5.57 -11.60
CA ALA A 47 19.34 5.60 -10.15
C ALA A 47 20.58 5.12 -9.40
N GLN A 48 20.78 5.61 -8.18
CA GLN A 48 21.58 4.91 -7.19
C GLN A 48 20.69 3.88 -6.52
N ALA A 49 21.12 2.63 -6.50
CA ALA A 49 20.37 1.54 -5.90
C ALA A 49 21.19 0.84 -4.82
N ALA A 50 20.50 0.40 -3.78
CA ALA A 50 21.00 -0.53 -2.77
C ALA A 50 20.04 -1.72 -2.73
N SER A 51 20.56 -2.94 -2.77
CA SER A 51 19.74 -4.16 -2.72
C SER A 51 20.15 -5.05 -1.56
N GLY A 52 19.18 -5.78 -1.02
CA GLY A 52 19.40 -6.67 0.11
C GLY A 52 18.10 -7.24 0.65
N THR A 53 18.16 -7.69 1.90
CA THR A 53 17.00 -8.24 2.61
C THR A 53 16.56 -7.26 3.71
N ILE A 54 15.30 -6.86 3.68
CA ILE A 54 14.65 -6.07 4.73
C ILE A 54 13.45 -6.86 5.21
N LYS A 55 13.41 -7.21 6.51
CA LYS A 55 12.33 -8.02 7.12
C LYS A 55 11.98 -9.27 6.29
N ASP A 56 13.00 -10.04 5.91
CA ASP A 56 12.89 -11.26 5.09
C ASP A 56 12.32 -11.07 3.67
N LYS A 57 12.22 -9.82 3.19
CA LYS A 57 11.83 -9.49 1.82
C LYS A 57 13.04 -9.04 1.00
N LYS A 58 13.11 -9.48 -0.25
CA LYS A 58 14.11 -8.98 -1.22
C LYS A 58 13.73 -7.57 -1.64
N VAL A 59 14.57 -6.60 -1.30
CA VAL A 59 14.28 -5.18 -1.49
C VAL A 59 15.35 -4.52 -2.35
N ILE A 60 14.90 -3.61 -3.21
CA ILE A 60 15.72 -2.59 -3.86
C ILE A 60 15.28 -1.24 -3.31
N LEU A 61 16.20 -0.54 -2.66
CA LEU A 61 16.07 0.89 -2.36
C LEU A 61 16.65 1.65 -3.54
N ALA A 62 15.90 2.62 -4.07
CA ALA A 62 16.32 3.39 -5.25
C ALA A 62 16.18 4.90 -5.02
N LYS A 63 17.22 5.63 -5.43
CA LYS A 63 17.26 7.09 -5.51
C LYS A 63 17.49 7.50 -6.96
N PRO A 64 16.44 7.82 -7.75
CA PRO A 64 16.59 8.33 -9.11
C PRO A 64 17.60 9.47 -9.19
N GLN A 65 18.61 9.36 -10.05
CA GLN A 65 19.63 10.39 -10.26
C GLN A 65 19.29 11.26 -11.47
N THR A 66 18.00 11.34 -11.80
CA THR A 66 17.42 12.32 -12.73
C THR A 66 16.93 13.52 -11.94
N PHE A 67 16.60 14.63 -12.61
CA PHE A 67 15.76 15.64 -11.95
C PHE A 67 14.37 15.06 -11.61
N MET A 68 13.73 15.63 -10.58
CA MET A 68 12.45 15.16 -10.03
C MET A 68 11.42 14.89 -11.12
N ASN A 69 11.26 15.82 -12.06
CA ASN A 69 10.26 15.74 -13.15
C ASN A 69 10.56 14.66 -14.21
N LEU A 70 11.68 13.95 -14.10
CA LEU A 70 12.11 12.85 -14.97
C LEU A 70 12.27 11.52 -14.21
N SER A 71 11.80 11.45 -12.95
CA SER A 71 11.96 10.27 -12.08
C SER A 71 11.37 8.98 -12.66
N GLY A 72 10.32 9.09 -13.48
CA GLY A 72 9.66 7.95 -14.14
C GLY A 72 10.57 7.19 -15.09
N GLU A 73 11.58 7.84 -15.68
CA GLU A 73 12.57 7.19 -16.53
C GLU A 73 13.41 6.17 -15.75
N ALA A 74 13.84 6.54 -14.54
CA ALA A 74 14.60 5.68 -13.66
C ALA A 74 13.71 4.56 -13.10
N VAL A 75 12.52 4.91 -12.60
CA VAL A 75 11.59 3.94 -12.00
C VAL A 75 11.19 2.87 -13.02
N ARG A 76 10.80 3.26 -14.25
CA ARG A 76 10.44 2.30 -15.28
C ARG A 76 11.60 1.37 -15.62
N SER A 77 12.81 1.91 -15.75
CA SER A 77 13.98 1.10 -16.05
C SER A 77 14.32 0.09 -14.94
N LEU A 78 14.06 0.42 -13.67
CA LEU A 78 14.27 -0.49 -12.54
C LEU A 78 13.19 -1.58 -12.49
N VAL A 79 11.93 -1.21 -12.69
CA VAL A 79 10.79 -2.14 -12.76
C VAL A 79 11.03 -3.20 -13.83
N ASP A 80 11.43 -2.80 -15.03
CA ASP A 80 11.70 -3.72 -16.15
C ASP A 80 12.87 -4.67 -15.87
N PHE A 81 13.93 -4.14 -15.26
CA PHE A 81 15.14 -4.91 -15.02
C PHE A 81 14.95 -5.96 -13.91
N TYR A 82 14.32 -5.57 -12.80
CA TYR A 82 14.09 -6.45 -11.66
C TYR A 82 12.78 -7.25 -11.75
N LYS A 83 11.93 -6.95 -12.74
CA LYS A 83 10.60 -7.56 -12.94
C LYS A 83 9.72 -7.39 -11.71
N VAL A 84 9.60 -6.14 -11.25
CA VAL A 84 8.85 -5.80 -10.04
C VAL A 84 7.38 -5.62 -10.40
N GLU A 85 6.49 -6.30 -9.67
CA GLU A 85 5.05 -6.12 -9.78
C GLU A 85 4.62 -4.76 -9.22
N LEU A 86 3.55 -4.16 -9.76
CA LEU A 86 3.14 -2.79 -9.43
C LEU A 86 2.77 -2.60 -7.96
N ASP A 87 2.18 -3.62 -7.33
CA ASP A 87 1.82 -3.64 -5.92
C ASP A 87 3.02 -3.84 -4.98
N HIS A 88 4.17 -4.22 -5.53
CA HIS A 88 5.48 -4.28 -4.86
C HIS A 88 6.31 -3.01 -5.04
N ILE A 89 5.74 -1.95 -5.62
CA ILE A 89 6.35 -0.63 -5.71
C ILE A 89 5.79 0.28 -4.61
N LEU A 90 6.68 0.95 -3.88
CA LEU A 90 6.34 2.03 -2.95
C LEU A 90 7.19 3.26 -3.27
N VAL A 91 6.53 4.37 -3.65
CA VAL A 91 7.21 5.64 -3.93
C VAL A 91 7.05 6.60 -2.75
N VAL A 92 8.16 7.06 -2.20
CA VAL A 92 8.22 8.04 -1.12
C VAL A 92 8.46 9.44 -1.69
N ALA A 93 7.54 10.37 -1.43
CA ALA A 93 7.59 11.72 -1.99
C ALA A 93 7.09 12.77 -0.99
N ASP A 94 7.59 13.99 -1.10
CA ASP A 94 7.09 15.14 -0.37
C ASP A 94 5.67 15.54 -0.82
N ASP A 95 4.93 16.17 0.09
CA ASP A 95 3.57 16.62 -0.17
C ASP A 95 3.22 17.93 0.53
N LEU A 96 2.88 18.94 -0.25
CA LEU A 96 2.54 20.29 0.22
C LEU A 96 1.18 20.34 0.92
N ASP A 97 0.26 19.43 0.61
CA ASP A 97 -1.09 19.43 1.16
C ASP A 97 -1.19 18.67 2.48
N ILE A 98 -0.11 18.05 2.91
CA ILE A 98 0.00 17.34 4.18
C ILE A 98 0.92 18.14 5.10
N PRO A 99 0.49 18.50 6.33
CA PRO A 99 1.34 19.23 7.26
C PRO A 99 2.57 18.41 7.66
N LEU A 100 3.67 19.11 7.96
CA LEU A 100 4.84 18.49 8.57
C LEU A 100 4.44 17.77 9.87
N GLY A 101 5.09 16.64 10.16
CA GLY A 101 4.68 15.74 11.23
C GLY A 101 3.80 14.58 10.76
N THR A 102 3.25 14.63 9.55
CA THR A 102 2.28 13.64 9.06
C THR A 102 2.82 12.81 7.90
N VAL A 103 2.61 11.49 7.96
CA VAL A 103 2.78 10.58 6.81
C VAL A 103 1.42 10.04 6.35
N ARG A 104 1.26 9.85 5.04
CA ARG A 104 0.08 9.18 4.48
C ARG A 104 0.47 8.19 3.40
N LEU A 105 0.21 6.91 3.63
CA LEU A 105 0.25 5.86 2.65
C LEU A 105 -1.05 5.79 1.82
N ARG A 106 -0.90 5.45 0.54
CA ARG A 106 -1.97 5.27 -0.45
C ARG A 106 -1.58 4.18 -1.44
N GLN A 107 -2.56 3.36 -1.85
CA GLN A 107 -2.38 2.31 -2.86
C GLN A 107 -2.40 2.84 -4.31
N SER A 108 -3.07 3.97 -4.55
CA SER A 108 -3.15 4.60 -5.87
C SER A 108 -3.57 6.07 -5.75
N GLY A 109 -3.62 6.78 -6.88
CA GLY A 109 -4.18 8.13 -6.97
C GLY A 109 -3.52 9.04 -8.01
N GLY A 110 -4.04 10.26 -8.16
CA GLY A 110 -3.43 11.28 -9.03
C GLY A 110 -2.09 11.79 -8.49
N ALA A 111 -1.37 12.59 -9.27
CA ALA A 111 -0.05 13.10 -8.88
C ALA A 111 -0.07 14.14 -7.75
N GLY A 112 -1.23 14.75 -7.45
CA GLY A 112 -1.34 15.74 -6.37
C GLY A 112 -0.41 16.95 -6.53
N GLY A 113 -0.04 17.31 -7.76
CA GLY A 113 0.92 18.39 -8.04
C GLY A 113 2.40 18.00 -7.91
N GLN A 114 2.72 16.78 -7.47
CA GLN A 114 4.09 16.28 -7.35
C GLN A 114 4.60 15.80 -8.73
N ASN A 115 5.63 16.48 -9.26
CA ASN A 115 6.11 16.27 -10.64
C ASN A 115 6.78 14.92 -10.89
N GLY A 116 7.48 14.36 -9.90
CA GLY A 116 8.06 13.02 -10.00
C GLY A 116 7.01 11.93 -10.03
N ILE A 117 6.00 12.00 -9.16
CA ILE A 117 4.84 11.10 -9.21
C ILE A 117 4.12 11.22 -10.55
N LYS A 118 3.90 12.45 -11.05
CA LYS A 118 3.30 12.67 -12.38
C LYS A 118 4.08 11.94 -13.48
N ASN A 119 5.40 12.05 -13.47
CA ASN A 119 6.25 11.43 -14.48
C ASN A 119 6.32 9.90 -14.34
N ILE A 120 6.30 9.37 -13.12
CA ILE A 120 6.21 7.93 -12.84
C ILE A 120 4.89 7.36 -13.39
N ILE A 121 3.75 8.00 -13.11
CA ILE A 121 2.45 7.59 -13.66
C ILE A 121 2.51 7.53 -15.18
N GLN A 122 3.11 8.54 -15.83
CA GLN A 122 3.26 8.59 -17.28
C GLN A 122 4.09 7.41 -17.82
N HIS A 123 5.16 7.01 -17.13
CA HIS A 123 6.09 5.97 -17.60
C HIS A 123 5.65 4.55 -17.26
N LEU A 124 4.95 4.37 -16.13
CA LEU A 124 4.32 3.10 -15.77
C LEU A 124 2.99 2.88 -16.52
N GLY A 125 2.38 3.96 -17.04
CA GLY A 125 1.10 3.91 -17.74
C GLY A 125 -0.11 3.76 -16.81
N THR A 126 0.11 3.80 -15.49
CA THR A 126 -0.93 3.61 -14.47
C THR A 126 -0.60 4.37 -13.18
N PRO A 127 -1.63 4.86 -12.45
CA PRO A 127 -1.45 5.39 -11.10
C PRO A 127 -1.43 4.31 -10.00
N ASP A 128 -1.61 3.04 -10.35
CA ASP A 128 -1.82 1.92 -9.42
C ASP A 128 -0.49 1.37 -8.88
N PHE A 129 0.15 2.16 -8.02
CA PHE A 129 1.33 1.78 -7.24
C PHE A 129 1.29 2.48 -5.88
N ASN A 130 1.87 1.85 -4.86
CA ASN A 130 1.81 2.39 -3.51
C ASN A 130 2.68 3.65 -3.38
N ARG A 131 2.25 4.54 -2.47
CA ARG A 131 2.95 5.81 -2.21
C ARG A 131 2.96 6.09 -0.73
N LEU A 132 4.08 6.60 -0.24
CA LEU A 132 4.19 7.26 1.06
C LEU A 132 4.35 8.75 0.82
N ARG A 133 3.32 9.52 1.18
CA ARG A 133 3.32 10.98 1.11
C ARG A 133 3.86 11.53 2.42
N PHE A 134 5.00 12.19 2.35
CA PHE A 134 5.67 12.85 3.46
C PHE A 134 5.19 14.29 3.54
N GLY A 135 4.48 14.65 4.61
CA GLY A 135 3.99 16.02 4.77
C GLY A 135 5.11 17.02 4.96
N ILE A 136 5.11 18.07 4.13
CA ILE A 136 6.03 19.20 4.26
C ILE A 136 5.31 20.52 4.53
N GLY A 137 3.97 20.53 4.50
CA GLY A 137 3.15 21.71 4.67
C GLY A 137 3.18 22.65 3.46
N ARG A 138 2.31 23.67 3.50
CA ARG A 138 2.29 24.72 2.48
C ARG A 138 3.26 25.85 2.82
N PRO A 139 3.83 26.53 1.80
CA PRO A 139 4.67 27.70 2.03
C PRO A 139 3.95 28.78 2.85
N PRO A 140 4.64 29.44 3.80
CA PRO A 140 4.06 30.57 4.53
C PRO A 140 3.93 31.79 3.61
N GLY A 141 2.84 32.55 3.79
CA GLY A 141 2.63 33.82 3.10
C GLY A 141 2.53 33.69 1.57
N LYS A 142 3.31 34.50 0.84
CA LYS A 142 3.32 34.57 -0.63
C LYS A 142 4.47 33.79 -1.28
N MET A 143 5.19 32.96 -0.53
CA MET A 143 6.31 32.20 -1.07
C MET A 143 5.83 31.19 -2.13
N GLN A 144 6.57 31.09 -3.23
CA GLN A 144 6.24 30.13 -4.28
C GLN A 144 6.51 28.70 -3.81
N ALA A 145 5.63 27.77 -4.16
CA ALA A 145 5.77 26.35 -3.82
C ALA A 145 7.11 25.77 -4.26
N ARG A 146 7.59 26.14 -5.47
CA ARG A 146 8.90 25.72 -5.99
C ARG A 146 10.04 26.09 -5.06
N ASP A 147 10.08 27.33 -4.59
CA ASP A 147 11.16 27.83 -3.74
C ASP A 147 11.10 27.18 -2.36
N TYR A 148 9.89 26.90 -1.87
CA TYR A 148 9.67 26.22 -0.59
C TYR A 148 10.17 24.78 -0.59
N VAL A 149 9.82 23.99 -1.61
CA VAL A 149 10.26 22.58 -1.70
C VAL A 149 11.77 22.46 -1.89
N LEU A 150 12.39 23.43 -2.58
CA LEU A 150 13.84 23.52 -2.76
C LEU A 150 14.58 24.17 -1.57
N GLY A 151 13.86 24.56 -0.52
CA GLY A 151 14.45 25.05 0.72
C GLY A 151 14.63 23.92 1.76
N PRO A 152 15.61 24.03 2.68
CA PRO A 152 15.79 23.05 3.74
C PRO A 152 14.80 23.26 4.91
N PHE A 153 14.61 22.23 5.72
CA PHE A 153 14.00 22.37 7.04
C PHE A 153 14.94 23.14 7.97
N LYS A 154 14.40 23.90 8.94
CA LYS A 154 15.19 24.73 9.86
C LYS A 154 14.62 24.66 11.27
N GLY A 155 15.47 24.77 12.29
CA GLY A 155 15.03 24.80 13.68
C GLY A 155 14.21 23.56 14.06
N GLU A 156 13.07 23.77 14.72
CA GLU A 156 12.16 22.70 15.16
C GLU A 156 11.63 21.84 14.00
N ASP A 157 11.39 22.43 12.82
CA ASP A 157 10.96 21.69 11.63
C ASP A 157 11.99 20.63 11.21
N ALA A 158 13.29 20.90 11.40
CA ALA A 158 14.33 19.94 11.03
C ALA A 158 14.35 18.73 11.97
N ILE A 159 14.12 18.96 13.26
CA ILE A 159 13.99 17.91 14.28
C ILE A 159 12.74 17.07 13.98
N LEU A 160 11.60 17.73 13.78
CA LEU A 160 10.34 17.07 13.44
C LEU A 160 10.46 16.27 12.14
N ALA A 161 11.07 16.83 11.09
CA ALA A 161 11.31 16.12 9.84
C ALA A 161 12.15 14.85 10.04
N SER A 162 13.16 14.87 10.90
CA SER A 162 13.96 13.68 11.23
C SER A 162 13.09 12.58 11.86
N GLN A 163 12.23 12.94 12.81
CA GLN A 163 11.33 11.96 13.44
C GLN A 163 10.30 11.39 12.45
N VAL A 164 9.83 12.22 11.50
CA VAL A 164 8.91 11.78 10.45
C VAL A 164 9.63 10.87 9.45
N ILE A 165 10.92 11.09 9.17
CA ILE A 165 11.74 10.17 8.36
C ILE A 165 11.79 8.79 9.02
N ASP A 166 12.02 8.74 10.34
CA ASP A 166 12.01 7.48 11.07
C ASP A 166 10.64 6.78 11.02
N ARG A 167 9.55 7.53 11.19
CA ARG A 167 8.19 7.00 11.07
C ARG A 167 7.88 6.52 9.64
N ALA A 168 8.39 7.21 8.63
CA ALA A 168 8.22 6.79 7.24
C ALA A 168 8.96 5.47 6.97
N ALA A 169 10.17 5.30 7.51
CA ALA A 169 10.90 4.03 7.44
C ALA A 169 10.14 2.90 8.17
N ASP A 170 9.60 3.15 9.37
CA ASP A 170 8.74 2.18 10.09
C ASP A 170 7.52 1.76 9.27
N ALA A 171 6.92 2.71 8.55
CA ALA A 171 5.77 2.46 7.70
C ALA A 171 6.13 1.60 6.47
N VAL A 172 7.30 1.82 5.88
CA VAL A 172 7.83 0.96 4.81
C VAL A 172 8.07 -0.46 5.33
N GLU A 173 8.68 -0.61 6.51
CA GLU A 173 8.88 -1.93 7.13
C GLU A 173 7.55 -2.65 7.38
N THR A 174 6.55 -1.94 7.89
CA THR A 174 5.20 -2.49 8.12
C THR A 174 4.55 -2.92 6.81
N TRP A 175 4.70 -2.12 5.74
CA TRP A 175 4.18 -2.48 4.42
C TRP A 175 4.82 -3.77 3.89
N LEU A 176 6.14 -3.93 4.08
CA LEU A 176 6.86 -5.14 3.65
C LEU A 176 6.40 -6.40 4.39
N THR A 177 6.09 -6.29 5.69
CA THR A 177 5.74 -7.47 6.51
C THR A 177 4.25 -7.78 6.55
N GLU A 178 3.41 -6.74 6.52
CA GLU A 178 1.99 -6.83 6.87
C GLU A 178 1.06 -6.27 5.78
N GLY A 179 1.64 -5.79 4.69
CA GLY A 179 0.89 -5.23 3.58
C GLY A 179 0.44 -3.78 3.80
N ILE A 180 -0.08 -3.20 2.73
CA ILE A 180 -0.36 -1.77 2.65
C ILE A 180 -1.52 -1.32 3.55
N ASP A 181 -2.54 -2.17 3.76
CA ASP A 181 -3.72 -1.81 4.54
C ASP A 181 -3.37 -1.63 6.03
N LEU A 182 -2.56 -2.54 6.59
CA LEU A 182 -2.07 -2.42 7.97
C LEU A 182 -1.05 -1.29 8.11
N ALA A 183 -0.18 -1.10 7.11
CA ALA A 183 0.73 0.05 7.10
C ALA A 183 -0.04 1.38 7.11
N MET A 184 -1.09 1.50 6.28
CA MET A 184 -1.99 2.65 6.28
C MET A 184 -2.68 2.83 7.63
N THR A 185 -3.22 1.75 8.21
CA THR A 185 -3.94 1.81 9.48
C THR A 185 -3.06 2.29 10.64
N ARG A 186 -1.80 1.83 10.69
CA ARG A 186 -0.89 2.14 11.81
C ARG A 186 -0.18 3.47 11.68
N HIS A 187 0.13 3.89 10.46
CA HIS A 187 1.05 5.01 10.24
C HIS A 187 0.39 6.26 9.70
N ASN A 188 -0.78 6.16 9.05
CA ASN A 188 -1.45 7.34 8.50
C ASN A 188 -1.91 8.30 9.61
N GLY A 189 -1.21 9.41 9.79
CA GLY A 189 -1.53 10.39 10.84
C GLY A 189 -0.32 11.23 11.21
N ASN A 190 -0.54 12.16 12.13
CA ASN A 190 0.54 12.98 12.67
C ASN A 190 1.38 12.16 13.67
N ILE A 191 2.64 12.54 13.87
CA ILE A 191 3.54 11.99 14.88
C ILE A 191 3.09 12.31 16.31
N ASP A 192 2.50 13.48 16.52
CA ASP A 192 1.99 13.91 17.83
C ASP A 192 0.60 13.32 18.15
N GLU A 193 -0.09 12.81 17.13
CA GLU A 193 -1.28 12.01 17.35
C GLU A 193 -0.86 10.67 17.96
N PRO A 194 -1.49 10.23 19.06
CA PRO A 194 -1.19 8.91 19.62
C PRO A 194 -1.28 7.88 18.51
N LYS A 195 -0.20 7.09 18.32
CA LYS A 195 -0.22 5.94 17.40
C LYS A 195 -1.55 5.25 17.64
N PRO A 196 -2.39 5.05 16.61
CA PRO A 196 -3.61 4.29 16.81
C PRO A 196 -3.17 2.98 17.44
N THR A 197 -3.54 2.77 18.71
CA THR A 197 -3.36 1.49 19.39
C THR A 197 -3.87 0.46 18.40
N PRO A 198 -3.20 -0.70 18.18
CA PRO A 198 -3.78 -1.75 17.36
C PRO A 198 -5.14 -2.04 17.96
N ALA A 199 -6.18 -1.47 17.35
CA ALA A 199 -7.52 -1.84 17.64
C ALA A 199 -7.53 -3.32 17.28
N LYS A 200 -8.07 -4.17 18.16
CA LYS A 200 -8.71 -5.40 17.69
C LYS A 200 -9.43 -5.03 16.39
N ALA A 201 -9.13 -5.79 15.32
CA ALA A 201 -9.52 -5.56 13.92
C ALA A 201 -10.59 -4.46 13.71
N PRO A 202 -10.37 -3.46 12.82
CA PRO A 202 -11.18 -2.25 12.75
C PRO A 202 -12.68 -2.53 12.85
N ARG A 203 -13.34 -2.04 13.91
CA ARG A 203 -14.78 -1.79 13.88
C ARG A 203 -14.99 -0.55 13.01
N GLU A 204 -15.38 -0.77 11.75
CA GLU A 204 -15.69 0.30 10.81
C GLU A 204 -16.85 1.18 11.32
N LYS A 205 -16.73 2.50 11.06
CA LYS A 205 -17.78 3.48 11.37
C LYS A 205 -18.85 3.43 10.28
N LYS A 206 -19.97 2.83 10.68
CA LYS A 206 -21.31 2.78 10.09
C LYS A 206 -21.62 3.80 8.98
N LYS A 207 -21.92 3.31 7.77
CA LYS A 207 -22.62 4.06 6.72
C LYS A 207 -23.77 3.21 6.19
N GLN A 208 -25.00 3.54 6.61
CA GLN A 208 -26.23 2.95 6.07
C GLN A 208 -26.36 3.25 4.57
N VAL A 209 -26.21 2.26 3.69
CA VAL A 209 -26.62 2.32 2.27
C VAL A 209 -27.08 0.92 1.80
N GLU A 210 -28.07 0.89 0.90
CA GLU A 210 -28.98 -0.21 0.55
C GLU A 210 -28.34 -1.39 -0.22
N LEU A 211 -28.65 -2.60 0.27
CA LEU A 211 -28.10 -3.92 -0.08
C LEU A 211 -28.29 -4.41 -1.52
N GLU A 212 -29.24 -3.87 -2.28
CA GLU A 212 -29.54 -4.37 -3.62
C GLU A 212 -28.58 -3.83 -4.70
N SER A 213 -27.96 -2.67 -4.46
CA SER A 213 -27.11 -2.00 -5.45
C SER A 213 -25.71 -2.63 -5.63
N ASP A 214 -25.20 -3.32 -4.60
CA ASP A 214 -23.84 -3.86 -4.60
C ASP A 214 -23.73 -5.24 -5.28
N PHE A 215 -24.74 -6.11 -5.18
CA PHE A 215 -24.78 -7.38 -5.92
C PHE A 215 -24.92 -7.16 -7.43
N ASP A 216 -25.65 -6.12 -7.83
CA ASP A 216 -25.73 -5.70 -9.23
C ASP A 216 -24.34 -5.39 -9.82
N SER A 217 -23.43 -4.94 -8.96
CA SER A 217 -22.06 -4.63 -9.31
C SER A 217 -21.18 -5.88 -9.57
N LEU A 218 -21.66 -7.08 -9.20
CA LEU A 218 -21.04 -8.38 -9.48
C LEU A 218 -21.54 -9.05 -10.76
N LYS A 219 -22.61 -8.56 -11.41
CA LYS A 219 -23.23 -9.20 -12.59
C LYS A 219 -22.23 -9.64 -13.67
N ASN A 220 -21.21 -8.82 -13.95
CA ASN A 220 -20.20 -9.14 -14.96
C ASN A 220 -19.23 -10.28 -14.57
N HIS A 221 -19.15 -10.61 -13.28
CA HIS A 221 -18.30 -11.67 -12.73
C HIS A 221 -19.04 -13.00 -12.56
N LEU A 222 -20.36 -12.99 -12.66
CA LEU A 222 -21.19 -14.18 -12.59
C LEU A 222 -21.45 -14.77 -13.98
N ASP A 223 -21.62 -16.08 -14.05
CA ASP A 223 -22.18 -16.77 -15.22
C ASP A 223 -23.71 -16.76 -15.20
N VAL A 224 -24.32 -17.47 -16.16
CA VAL A 224 -25.78 -17.56 -16.29
C VAL A 224 -26.45 -18.30 -15.12
N GLU A 225 -25.69 -19.09 -14.36
CA GLU A 225 -26.15 -19.85 -13.20
C GLU A 225 -25.86 -19.13 -11.87
N GLY A 226 -25.21 -17.96 -11.92
CA GLY A 226 -24.82 -17.20 -10.73
C GLY A 226 -23.50 -17.66 -10.10
N LYS A 227 -22.64 -18.39 -10.83
CA LYS A 227 -21.32 -18.80 -10.34
C LYS A 227 -20.26 -17.77 -10.70
N LEU A 228 -19.29 -17.56 -9.81
CA LEU A 228 -18.14 -16.70 -10.08
C LEU A 228 -17.24 -17.32 -11.15
N LYS A 229 -17.11 -16.62 -12.28
CA LYS A 229 -16.30 -17.06 -13.43
C LYS A 229 -14.79 -16.99 -13.15
N TRP A 230 -14.37 -15.97 -12.39
CA TRP A 230 -13.00 -15.74 -11.95
C TRP A 230 -13.00 -14.93 -10.65
N TRP A 231 -11.90 -14.99 -9.91
CA TRP A 231 -11.72 -14.17 -8.72
C TRP A 231 -11.44 -12.70 -9.09
N PRO A 232 -12.18 -11.71 -8.58
CA PRO A 232 -11.94 -10.31 -8.91
C PRO A 232 -10.56 -9.82 -8.46
N SER A 233 -9.89 -8.99 -9.27
CA SER A 233 -8.60 -8.40 -8.89
C SER A 233 -8.72 -7.17 -7.98
N LYS A 234 -9.84 -6.44 -8.04
CA LYS A 234 -10.09 -5.27 -7.19
C LYS A 234 -10.61 -5.70 -5.82
N ARG A 235 -9.98 -5.20 -4.75
CA ARG A 235 -10.37 -5.49 -3.35
C ARG A 235 -11.84 -5.19 -3.04
N SER A 236 -12.37 -4.07 -3.54
CA SER A 236 -13.79 -3.73 -3.36
C SER A 236 -14.74 -4.76 -3.98
N LYS A 237 -14.34 -5.39 -5.09
CA LYS A 237 -15.13 -6.45 -5.73
C LYS A 237 -14.94 -7.80 -5.06
N GLN A 238 -13.74 -8.06 -4.52
CA GLN A 238 -13.49 -9.24 -3.69
C GLN A 238 -14.41 -9.23 -2.46
N LEU A 239 -14.55 -8.10 -1.77
CA LEU A 239 -15.43 -7.99 -0.59
C LEU A 239 -16.90 -8.31 -0.91
N ILE A 240 -17.41 -7.82 -2.04
CA ILE A 240 -18.79 -8.13 -2.47
C ILE A 240 -18.91 -9.61 -2.86
N ALA A 241 -17.89 -10.17 -3.54
CA ALA A 241 -17.85 -11.60 -3.87
C ALA A 241 -17.79 -12.48 -2.62
N LEU A 242 -17.12 -12.03 -1.56
CA LEU A 242 -17.10 -12.70 -0.27
C LEU A 242 -18.49 -12.67 0.39
N ASP A 243 -19.16 -11.51 0.49
CA ASP A 243 -20.55 -11.43 1.01
C ASP A 243 -21.51 -12.34 0.21
N TYR A 244 -21.32 -12.40 -1.12
CA TYR A 244 -22.07 -13.30 -1.99
C TYR A 244 -21.84 -14.78 -1.64
N LEU A 245 -20.58 -15.20 -1.48
CA LEU A 245 -20.23 -16.58 -1.15
C LEU A 245 -20.62 -16.95 0.28
N SER A 246 -20.42 -16.06 1.24
CA SER A 246 -20.77 -16.31 2.65
C SER A 246 -22.28 -16.44 2.86
N SER A 247 -23.09 -15.77 2.04
CA SER A 247 -24.55 -15.91 2.05
C SER A 247 -25.04 -17.34 1.75
N LYS A 248 -24.16 -18.21 1.21
CA LYS A 248 -24.47 -19.60 0.88
C LYS A 248 -24.29 -20.56 2.05
N PHE A 249 -23.73 -20.09 3.17
CA PHE A 249 -23.57 -20.87 4.38
C PHE A 249 -24.74 -20.65 5.35
N GLU A 250 -25.11 -21.70 6.08
CA GLU A 250 -26.16 -21.67 7.09
C GLU A 250 -25.60 -21.18 8.43
N ALA A 251 -26.29 -20.22 9.03
CA ALA A 251 -25.96 -19.71 10.35
C ALA A 251 -26.07 -20.81 11.42
N GLY A 252 -25.04 -20.96 12.27
CA GLY A 252 -25.07 -21.91 13.39
C GLY A 252 -24.81 -23.37 12.99
N LYS A 253 -24.54 -23.65 11.71
CA LYS A 253 -24.05 -24.94 11.22
C LYS A 253 -22.52 -24.94 11.21
N THR A 254 -21.93 -26.05 11.65
CA THR A 254 -20.51 -26.33 11.49
C THR A 254 -20.26 -27.14 10.23
N TYR A 255 -19.10 -26.91 9.63
CA TYR A 255 -18.67 -27.51 8.36
C TYR A 255 -17.26 -28.04 8.53
N SER A 256 -16.97 -29.23 8.00
CA SER A 256 -15.58 -29.65 7.82
C SER A 256 -14.93 -28.86 6.70
N GLU A 257 -13.59 -28.92 6.61
CA GLU A 257 -12.86 -28.32 5.49
C GLU A 257 -13.36 -28.81 4.11
N SER A 258 -13.65 -30.11 4.01
CA SER A 258 -14.23 -30.75 2.83
C SER A 258 -15.63 -30.23 2.50
N ASP A 259 -16.47 -30.00 3.51
CA ASP A 259 -17.83 -29.47 3.30
C ASP A 259 -17.78 -28.02 2.80
N VAL A 260 -16.87 -27.20 3.34
CA VAL A 260 -16.65 -25.83 2.89
C VAL A 260 -16.21 -25.81 1.43
N ASN A 261 -15.23 -26.64 1.06
CA ASN A 261 -14.77 -26.70 -0.32
C ASN A 261 -15.87 -27.15 -1.27
N TYR A 262 -16.58 -28.23 -0.91
CA TYR A 262 -17.69 -28.74 -1.70
C TYR A 262 -18.77 -27.69 -1.95
N LEU A 263 -19.11 -26.91 -0.93
CA LEU A 263 -20.08 -25.83 -1.03
C LEU A 263 -19.57 -24.71 -1.94
N LEU A 264 -18.32 -24.29 -1.78
CA LEU A 264 -17.71 -23.24 -2.60
C LEU A 264 -17.61 -23.64 -4.07
N ASP A 265 -17.29 -24.90 -4.36
CA ASP A 265 -17.24 -25.46 -5.72
C ASP A 265 -18.58 -25.35 -6.46
N GLN A 266 -19.72 -25.25 -5.74
CA GLN A 266 -21.02 -25.02 -6.38
C GLN A 266 -21.21 -23.58 -6.88
N TRP A 267 -20.41 -22.62 -6.40
CA TRP A 267 -20.61 -21.19 -6.61
C TRP A 267 -19.47 -20.49 -7.37
N HIS A 268 -18.53 -21.25 -7.95
CA HIS A 268 -17.48 -20.72 -8.82
C HIS A 268 -17.08 -21.73 -9.91
N THR A 269 -16.38 -21.27 -10.94
CA THR A 269 -15.97 -22.12 -12.09
C THR A 269 -14.46 -22.32 -12.25
N PHE A 270 -13.64 -21.65 -11.42
CA PHE A 270 -12.18 -21.64 -11.56
C PHE A 270 -11.44 -22.68 -10.71
N GLY A 271 -12.16 -23.52 -9.94
CA GLY A 271 -11.60 -24.70 -9.27
C GLY A 271 -10.61 -24.41 -8.15
N ASP A 272 -10.73 -23.27 -7.46
CA ASP A 272 -9.86 -22.90 -6.33
C ASP A 272 -10.69 -22.52 -5.10
N ALA A 273 -11.40 -23.52 -4.56
CA ALA A 273 -12.13 -23.39 -3.31
C ALA A 273 -11.20 -23.07 -2.11
N ALA A 274 -9.93 -23.48 -2.18
CA ALA A 274 -8.94 -23.22 -1.13
C ALA A 274 -8.64 -21.72 -1.00
N LEU A 275 -8.46 -21.02 -2.13
CA LEU A 275 -8.36 -19.56 -2.17
C LEU A 275 -9.59 -18.90 -1.53
N LEU A 276 -10.79 -19.30 -1.98
CA LEU A 276 -12.04 -18.72 -1.50
C LEU A 276 -12.24 -18.93 -0.01
N ARG A 277 -11.96 -20.13 0.49
CA ARG A 277 -12.02 -20.45 1.92
C ARG A 277 -11.04 -19.62 2.74
N ARG A 278 -9.80 -19.45 2.24
CA ARG A 278 -8.79 -18.61 2.90
C ARG A 278 -9.27 -17.17 2.98
N GLU A 279 -9.76 -16.60 1.89
CA GLU A 279 -10.27 -15.22 1.89
C GLU A 279 -11.50 -15.06 2.80
N LEU A 280 -12.43 -16.03 2.82
CA LEU A 280 -13.57 -16.00 3.74
C LEU A 280 -13.14 -16.01 5.21
N PHE A 281 -12.08 -16.75 5.54
CA PHE A 281 -11.50 -16.77 6.89
C PHE A 281 -10.76 -15.47 7.22
N ASP A 282 -9.87 -15.01 6.34
CA ASP A 282 -9.06 -13.81 6.55
C ASP A 282 -9.93 -12.55 6.73
N TYR A 283 -11.12 -12.53 6.12
CA TYR A 283 -12.10 -11.44 6.24
C TYR A 283 -13.17 -11.68 7.31
N GLY A 284 -13.04 -12.73 8.13
CA GLY A 284 -13.89 -12.99 9.27
C GLY A 284 -15.33 -13.38 8.92
N GLN A 285 -15.59 -13.80 7.68
CA GLN A 285 -16.90 -14.30 7.26
C GLN A 285 -17.07 -15.79 7.62
N LEU A 286 -15.98 -16.56 7.56
CA LEU A 286 -15.91 -17.91 8.13
C LEU A 286 -14.98 -17.91 9.34
N ASN A 287 -15.45 -18.49 10.44
CA ASN A 287 -14.59 -18.79 11.57
C ASN A 287 -14.04 -20.21 11.43
N ARG A 288 -12.93 -20.49 12.12
CA ARG A 288 -12.28 -21.80 12.13
C ARG A 288 -11.82 -22.13 13.54
N GLN A 289 -11.94 -23.40 13.94
CA GLN A 289 -11.35 -23.90 15.18
C GLN A 289 -9.82 -23.91 15.11
N GLN A 290 -9.14 -23.83 16.26
CA GLN A 290 -7.68 -23.68 16.33
C GLN A 290 -6.89 -24.86 15.74
N ASP A 291 -7.45 -26.07 15.80
CA ASP A 291 -6.91 -27.28 15.15
C ASP A 291 -7.25 -27.36 13.66
N GLY A 292 -8.18 -26.51 13.22
CA GLY A 292 -8.59 -26.37 11.86
C GLY A 292 -9.59 -27.40 11.34
N ALA A 293 -10.16 -28.22 12.22
CA ALA A 293 -11.07 -29.30 11.87
C ALA A 293 -12.46 -28.79 11.47
N GLU A 294 -12.91 -27.69 12.08
CA GLU A 294 -14.26 -27.16 11.90
C GLU A 294 -14.26 -25.70 11.48
N PHE A 295 -15.23 -25.36 10.64
CA PHE A 295 -15.56 -24.02 10.19
C PHE A 295 -17.01 -23.72 10.53
N TRP A 296 -17.34 -22.46 10.82
CA TRP A 296 -18.73 -22.04 10.94
C TRP A 296 -18.93 -20.63 10.42
N TYR A 297 -20.08 -20.43 9.78
CA TYR A 297 -20.53 -19.12 9.36
C TYR A 297 -21.21 -18.42 10.54
N THR A 298 -20.70 -17.25 10.89
CA THR A 298 -21.43 -16.33 11.76
C THR A 298 -22.03 -15.27 10.85
N PRO A 299 -23.38 -15.17 10.77
CA PRO A 299 -24.02 -14.11 10.03
C PRO A 299 -23.42 -12.79 10.47
N SER A 300 -22.77 -12.11 9.51
CA SER A 300 -22.40 -10.72 9.70
C SER A 300 -23.67 -10.00 10.13
N THR A 301 -23.72 -9.52 11.38
CA THR A 301 -24.65 -8.45 11.72
C THR A 301 -24.14 -7.30 10.89
N LYS A 302 -24.73 -7.07 9.70
CA LYS A 302 -24.13 -6.21 8.67
C LYS A 302 -23.83 -4.84 9.27
N ILE A 303 -22.55 -4.62 9.59
CA ILE A 303 -21.97 -3.36 10.00
C ILE A 303 -21.04 -3.01 8.84
N TYR A 304 -21.59 -2.29 7.88
CA TYR A 304 -20.84 -1.44 6.97
C TYR A 304 -20.87 -0.02 7.56
#